data_AF-H6KZQ9-F1
#
_entry.id   AF-H6KZQ9-F1
#
_cell.length_a   1.000
_cell.length_b   1.000
_cell.length_c   1.000
_cell.angle_alpha   90.00
_cell.angle_beta   90.00
_cell.angle_gamma   90.00
#
_symmetry.space_group_name_H-M   'P 1'
#
loop_
_entity.id
_entity.type
_entity.pdbx_description
1 polymer ?
#
loop_
_entity_poly.entity_id
_entity_poly.type
_entity_poly.pdbx_seq_one_letter_code
_entity_poly.pdbx_strand_id
1 'polypeptide(L)'
;MRLFLLLTSLFFLLPSLSAQEKELAVMAPLMLSGKWTGKLTQEKGGIAKTYYYEVELSLNGQDIVGTGMIRAGRMFGYFNIKGRLEGTKVTLEDIEITNEEIKERAAWCLKKMPLHFRFQDRKYKLIGPWSGVVPWRDCSPGEIELEKASIRA
;
A
#
# COMPACT_ATOMS: atom_id res chain seq x y z
N MET A 1 56.88 14.87 -26.08
CA MET A 1 56.87 13.67 -25.22
C MET A 1 55.75 13.83 -24.21
N ARG A 2 54.71 12.98 -24.35
CA ARG A 2 53.75 12.45 -23.34
C ARG A 2 53.31 13.39 -22.19
N LEU A 3 52.03 13.56 -21.87
CA LEU A 3 51.01 12.53 -21.75
C LEU A 3 49.64 13.22 -21.59
N PHE A 4 48.69 12.84 -22.43
CA PHE A 4 47.26 13.07 -22.22
C PHE A 4 46.84 12.38 -20.91
N LEU A 5 46.27 13.11 -19.96
CA LEU A 5 45.50 12.53 -18.86
C LEU A 5 44.08 13.07 -18.95
N LEU A 6 43.27 12.31 -19.70
CA LEU A 6 41.81 12.36 -19.70
C LEU A 6 41.31 12.14 -18.26
N LEU A 7 41.01 13.22 -17.55
CA LEU A 7 39.98 13.19 -16.51
C LEU A 7 38.62 13.10 -17.21
N THR A 8 38.30 11.95 -17.77
CA THR A 8 36.91 11.63 -18.09
C THR A 8 36.21 11.43 -16.76
N SER A 9 35.55 12.49 -16.32
CA SER A 9 34.49 12.55 -15.33
C SER A 9 33.58 11.33 -15.42
N LEU A 10 33.86 10.31 -14.61
CA LEU A 10 32.93 9.25 -14.28
C LEU A 10 31.92 9.82 -13.26
N PHE A 11 31.19 10.87 -13.67
CA PHE A 11 29.99 11.29 -12.97
C PHE A 11 28.94 10.27 -13.35
N PHE A 12 28.82 9.22 -12.53
CA PHE A 12 27.73 8.26 -12.63
C PHE A 12 26.42 9.04 -12.73
N LEU A 13 25.73 8.88 -13.86
CA LEU A 13 24.41 9.41 -14.16
C LEU A 13 23.41 8.81 -13.15
N LEU A 14 23.38 9.32 -11.93
CA LEU A 14 22.25 9.08 -11.04
C LEU A 14 21.07 9.84 -11.63
N PRO A 15 19.99 9.16 -12.06
CA PRO A 15 18.81 9.85 -12.54
C PRO A 15 18.33 10.82 -11.45
N SER A 16 17.91 12.01 -11.86
CA SER A 16 17.34 12.97 -10.91
C SER A 16 16.11 12.36 -10.24
N LEU A 17 15.85 12.73 -8.98
CA LEU A 17 14.70 12.24 -8.22
C LEU A 17 13.38 12.38 -9.02
N SER A 18 13.24 13.47 -9.76
CA SER A 18 12.08 13.73 -10.63
C SER A 18 11.94 12.75 -11.82
N ALA A 19 13.06 12.26 -12.36
CA ALA A 19 13.04 11.31 -13.47
C ALA A 19 12.58 9.92 -12.97
N GLN A 20 13.06 9.52 -11.79
CA GLN A 20 12.67 8.28 -11.14
C GLN A 20 11.18 8.26 -10.76
N GLU A 21 10.63 9.39 -10.30
CA GLU A 21 9.19 9.51 -10.01
C GLU A 21 8.30 9.39 -11.26
N LYS A 22 8.73 9.97 -12.39
CA LYS A 22 8.00 9.87 -13.66
C LYS A 22 7.98 8.44 -14.18
N GLU A 23 9.12 7.75 -14.15
CA GLU A 23 9.19 6.33 -14.55
C GLU A 23 8.28 5.46 -13.68
N LEU A 24 8.30 5.70 -12.36
CA LEU A 24 7.45 4.96 -11.43
C LEU A 24 5.95 5.22 -11.68
N ALA A 25 5.57 6.44 -12.05
CA ALA A 25 4.19 6.77 -12.42
C ALA A 25 3.73 6.05 -13.70
N VAL A 26 4.62 5.83 -14.67
CA VAL A 26 4.32 5.04 -15.87
C VAL A 26 4.18 3.55 -15.53
N MET A 27 4.95 3.06 -14.57
CA MET A 27 4.89 1.65 -14.13
C MET A 27 3.71 1.33 -13.22
N ALA A 28 3.17 2.32 -12.49
CA ALA A 28 2.13 2.08 -11.49
C ALA A 28 0.89 1.36 -12.06
N PRO A 29 0.30 1.74 -13.21
CA PRO A 29 -0.86 1.03 -13.75
C PRO A 29 -0.56 -0.44 -14.13
N LEU A 30 0.68 -0.77 -14.48
CA LEU A 30 1.09 -2.11 -14.89
C LEU A 30 1.32 -3.03 -13.69
N MET A 31 1.84 -2.47 -12.60
CA MET A 31 2.31 -3.24 -11.44
C MET A 31 1.31 -3.24 -10.27
N LEU A 32 0.30 -2.37 -10.30
CA LEU A 32 -0.65 -2.22 -9.19
C LEU A 32 -1.57 -3.43 -9.03
N SER A 33 -2.07 -4.01 -10.12
CA SER A 33 -2.97 -5.18 -10.09
C SER A 33 -2.30 -6.43 -9.52
N GLY A 34 -2.97 -7.17 -8.65
CA GLY A 34 -2.48 -8.37 -7.98
C GLY A 34 -2.48 -8.26 -6.45
N LYS A 35 -1.98 -9.29 -5.79
CA LYS A 35 -1.87 -9.40 -4.33
C LYS A 35 -0.78 -8.52 -3.71
N TRP A 36 -1.13 -7.91 -2.58
CA TRP A 36 -0.26 -7.10 -1.72
C TRP A 36 -0.40 -7.56 -0.29
N THR A 37 0.71 -7.73 0.43
CA THR A 37 0.69 -8.23 1.81
C THR A 37 1.64 -7.44 2.68
N GLY A 38 1.30 -7.26 3.95
CA GLY A 38 2.18 -6.60 4.89
C GLY A 38 1.49 -6.34 6.21
N LYS A 39 1.67 -5.12 6.71
CA LYS A 39 1.20 -4.73 8.03
C LYS A 39 0.37 -3.45 7.97
N LEU A 40 -0.62 -3.41 8.85
CA LEU A 40 -1.32 -2.21 9.24
C LEU A 40 -1.01 -1.98 10.73
N THR A 41 -0.65 -0.76 11.08
CA THR A 41 -0.42 -0.34 12.47
C THR A 41 -1.52 0.59 12.91
N GLN A 42 -1.79 0.63 14.21
CA GLN A 42 -2.77 1.54 14.78
C GLN A 42 -2.15 2.25 15.98
N GLU A 43 -2.44 3.55 16.09
CA GLU A 43 -2.20 4.31 17.30
C GLU A 43 -3.01 3.74 18.49
N LYS A 44 -2.87 4.36 19.66
CA LYS A 44 -3.46 3.87 20.91
C LYS A 44 -4.95 3.57 20.73
N GLY A 45 -5.32 2.30 20.93
CA GLY A 45 -6.67 1.78 20.77
C GLY A 45 -6.67 0.42 20.09
N GLY A 46 -7.86 -0.09 19.77
CA GLY A 46 -8.04 -1.35 19.04
C GLY A 46 -7.67 -2.59 19.84
N ILE A 47 -7.61 -3.73 19.14
CA ILE A 47 -7.34 -5.06 19.72
C ILE A 47 -5.88 -5.49 19.59
N ALA A 48 -5.10 -4.79 18.75
CA ALA A 48 -3.67 -4.96 18.57
C ALA A 48 -3.01 -3.65 18.11
N LYS A 49 -1.68 -3.54 18.27
CA LYS A 49 -0.89 -2.43 17.70
C LYS A 49 -0.55 -2.65 16.22
N THR A 50 -0.39 -3.90 15.82
CA THR A 50 -0.03 -4.32 14.48
C THR A 50 -0.92 -5.45 14.03
N TYR A 51 -1.40 -5.36 12.81
CA TYR A 51 -2.30 -6.29 12.15
C TYR A 51 -1.61 -6.81 10.88
N TYR A 52 -1.82 -8.09 10.57
CA TYR A 52 -1.55 -8.54 9.20
C TYR A 52 -2.61 -7.92 8.30
N TYR A 53 -2.18 -7.38 7.16
CA TYR A 53 -3.08 -6.79 6.18
C TYR A 53 -2.70 -7.23 4.78
N GLU A 54 -3.73 -7.52 3.98
CA GLU A 54 -3.60 -7.97 2.61
C GLU A 54 -4.69 -7.32 1.76
N VAL A 55 -4.33 -6.99 0.52
CA VAL A 55 -5.31 -6.58 -0.50
C VAL A 55 -5.02 -7.29 -1.83
N GLU A 56 -6.08 -7.62 -2.56
CA GLU A 56 -6.04 -8.10 -3.94
C GLU A 56 -6.70 -7.04 -4.81
N LEU A 57 -5.94 -6.41 -5.72
CA LEU A 57 -6.38 -5.25 -6.50
C LEU A 57 -6.48 -5.57 -7.99
N SER A 58 -7.49 -5.02 -8.64
CA SER A 58 -7.66 -5.02 -10.10
C SER A 58 -7.87 -3.59 -10.59
N LEU A 59 -7.22 -3.23 -11.70
CA LEU A 59 -7.34 -1.91 -12.31
C LEU A 59 -8.22 -1.93 -13.56
N ASN A 60 -9.02 -0.89 -13.72
CA ASN A 60 -9.67 -0.54 -14.97
C ASN A 60 -9.40 0.94 -15.27
N GLY A 61 -8.39 1.22 -16.08
CA GLY A 61 -7.87 2.58 -16.26
C GLY A 61 -7.31 3.15 -14.95
N GLN A 62 -7.94 4.22 -14.44
CA GLN A 62 -7.56 4.83 -13.16
C GLN A 62 -8.36 4.27 -11.98
N ASP A 63 -9.48 3.59 -12.23
CA ASP A 63 -10.31 3.05 -11.16
C ASP A 63 -9.74 1.71 -10.67
N ILE A 64 -9.84 1.51 -9.36
CA ILE A 64 -9.37 0.31 -8.67
C ILE A 64 -10.57 -0.36 -8.03
N VAL A 65 -10.66 -1.68 -8.18
CA VAL A 65 -11.54 -2.54 -7.39
C VAL A 65 -10.70 -3.61 -6.72
N GLY A 66 -11.15 -4.15 -5.59
CA GLY A 66 -10.40 -5.18 -4.91
C GLY A 66 -11.10 -5.76 -3.71
N THR A 67 -10.38 -6.64 -3.03
CA THR A 67 -10.76 -7.15 -1.71
C THR A 67 -9.63 -6.97 -0.73
N GLY A 68 -9.96 -6.86 0.55
CA GLY A 68 -9.00 -6.75 1.64
C GLY A 68 -9.23 -7.81 2.70
N MET A 69 -8.17 -8.18 3.41
CA MET A 69 -8.25 -9.02 4.61
C MET A 69 -7.33 -8.46 5.70
N ILE A 70 -7.87 -8.30 6.89
CA ILE A 70 -7.13 -7.93 8.10
C ILE A 70 -7.16 -9.07 9.11
N ARG A 71 -6.06 -9.28 9.84
CA ARG A 71 -6.00 -10.31 10.88
C ARG A 71 -5.20 -9.88 12.11
N ALA A 72 -5.74 -10.20 13.29
CA ALA A 72 -5.07 -10.11 14.58
C ALA A 72 -5.24 -11.42 15.38
N GLY A 73 -4.19 -12.24 15.41
CA GLY A 73 -4.29 -13.59 16.00
C GLY A 73 -5.26 -14.46 15.21
N ARG A 74 -6.33 -14.93 15.86
CA ARG A 74 -7.42 -15.69 15.22
C ARG A 74 -8.55 -14.83 14.66
N MET A 75 -8.63 -13.56 15.06
CA MET A 75 -9.67 -12.63 14.61
C MET A 75 -9.32 -12.12 13.22
N PHE A 76 -10.31 -12.01 12.33
CA PHE A 76 -10.13 -11.53 10.96
C PHE A 76 -11.33 -10.71 10.48
N GLY A 77 -11.12 -9.91 9.44
CA GLY A 77 -12.17 -9.22 8.70
C GLY A 77 -11.84 -9.18 7.21
N TYR A 78 -12.84 -9.35 6.36
CA TYR A 78 -12.76 -9.26 4.91
C TYR A 78 -13.56 -8.07 4.41
N PHE A 79 -13.06 -7.40 3.37
CA PHE A 79 -13.64 -6.16 2.85
C PHE A 79 -13.72 -6.17 1.33
N ASN A 80 -14.75 -5.51 0.80
CA ASN A 80 -14.72 -5.03 -0.58
C ASN A 80 -14.05 -3.65 -0.63
N ILE A 81 -13.18 -3.43 -1.60
CA ILE A 81 -12.39 -2.21 -1.75
C ILE A 81 -12.69 -1.55 -3.09
N LYS A 82 -12.80 -0.22 -3.09
CA LYS A 82 -12.67 0.61 -4.30
C LYS A 82 -11.49 1.55 -4.16
N GLY A 83 -11.05 2.14 -5.27
CA GLY A 83 -10.02 3.14 -5.22
C GLY A 83 -9.73 3.83 -6.55
N ARG A 84 -8.68 4.64 -6.54
CA ARG A 84 -8.19 5.39 -7.70
C ARG A 84 -6.67 5.49 -7.71
N LEU A 85 -6.10 5.40 -8.90
CA LEU A 85 -4.69 5.64 -9.19
C LEU A 85 -4.49 6.98 -9.91
N GLU A 86 -3.66 7.85 -9.34
CA GLU A 86 -3.26 9.15 -9.89
C GLU A 86 -1.73 9.29 -9.84
N GLY A 87 -1.05 8.96 -10.95
CA GLY A 87 0.41 8.90 -10.99
C GLY A 87 0.95 7.81 -10.07
N THR A 88 1.52 8.18 -8.92
CA THR A 88 1.95 7.22 -7.88
C THR A 88 1.08 7.26 -6.62
N LYS A 89 0.02 8.08 -6.60
CA LYS A 89 -0.93 8.16 -5.50
C LYS A 89 -2.02 7.12 -5.71
N VAL A 90 -2.24 6.29 -4.69
CA VAL A 90 -3.23 5.21 -4.69
C VAL A 90 -4.19 5.48 -3.54
N THR A 91 -5.42 5.88 -3.85
CA THR A 91 -6.44 6.08 -2.81
C THR A 91 -7.34 4.85 -2.77
N LEU A 92 -7.36 4.12 -1.65
CA LEU A 92 -8.25 2.98 -1.44
C LEU A 92 -9.27 3.29 -0.34
N GLU A 93 -10.45 2.69 -0.43
CA GLU A 93 -11.51 2.78 0.57
C GLU A 93 -12.20 1.42 0.71
N ASP A 94 -12.37 0.95 1.95
CA ASP A 94 -13.25 -0.18 2.22
C ASP A 94 -14.71 0.26 2.10
N ILE A 95 -15.51 -0.54 1.40
CA ILE A 95 -16.93 -0.27 1.17
C ILE A 95 -17.81 -0.96 2.19
N GLU A 96 -17.51 -2.23 2.46
CA GLU A 96 -18.28 -3.07 3.37
C GLU A 96 -17.40 -4.18 3.93
N ILE A 97 -17.83 -4.70 5.08
CA ILE A 97 -17.27 -5.92 5.67
C ILE A 97 -18.08 -7.09 5.11
N THR A 98 -17.43 -8.01 4.41
CA THR A 98 -18.10 -9.14 3.74
C THR A 98 -18.10 -10.41 4.59
N ASN A 99 -17.14 -10.53 5.52
CA ASN A 99 -17.03 -11.64 6.46
C ASN A 99 -16.11 -11.25 7.62
N GLU A 100 -16.36 -11.71 8.84
CA GLU A 100 -15.52 -11.39 9.99
C GLU A 100 -15.61 -12.43 11.12
N GLU A 101 -14.53 -12.53 11.90
CA GLU A 101 -14.49 -13.12 13.23
C GLU A 101 -13.81 -12.14 14.18
N ILE A 102 -14.52 -11.68 15.20
CA ILE A 102 -14.00 -10.75 16.19
C ILE A 102 -14.58 -11.04 17.57
N LYS A 103 -13.81 -10.75 18.63
CA LYS A 103 -14.30 -10.90 20.01
C LYS A 103 -15.38 -9.86 20.33
N GLU A 104 -16.24 -10.21 21.27
CA GLU A 104 -17.22 -9.28 21.85
C GLU A 104 -16.51 -8.00 22.34
N ARG A 105 -17.10 -6.84 22.00
CA ARG A 105 -16.62 -5.47 22.30
C ARG A 105 -15.52 -4.90 21.40
N ALA A 106 -15.30 -5.47 20.21
CA ALA A 106 -14.50 -4.83 19.16
C ALA A 106 -15.25 -4.85 17.82
N ALA A 107 -14.82 -4.00 16.90
CA ALA A 107 -15.36 -3.93 15.53
C ALA A 107 -14.22 -3.61 14.56
N TRP A 108 -14.31 -4.15 13.34
CA TRP A 108 -13.40 -3.77 12.27
C TRP A 108 -13.81 -2.43 11.67
N CYS A 109 -12.81 -1.57 11.41
CA CYS A 109 -13.04 -0.28 10.81
C CYS A 109 -13.15 -0.41 9.29
N LEU A 110 -14.07 0.35 8.69
CA LEU A 110 -14.01 0.67 7.27
C LEU A 110 -12.98 1.79 7.08
N LYS A 111 -11.97 1.55 6.24
CA LYS A 111 -10.76 2.35 6.16
C LYS A 111 -10.72 3.21 4.91
N LYS A 112 -10.16 4.41 5.03
CA LYS A 112 -9.69 5.27 3.95
C LYS A 112 -8.17 5.29 3.97
N MET A 113 -7.56 5.02 2.81
CA MET A 113 -6.14 4.70 2.68
C MET A 113 -5.53 5.51 1.53
N PRO A 114 -5.11 6.76 1.76
CA PRO A 114 -4.31 7.52 0.80
C PRO A 114 -2.86 7.00 0.81
N LEU A 115 -2.59 6.02 -0.02
CA LEU A 115 -1.30 5.35 -0.13
C LEU A 115 -0.46 5.89 -1.29
N HIS A 116 0.81 5.53 -1.25
CA HIS A 116 1.79 5.81 -2.27
C HIS A 116 2.38 4.52 -2.82
N PHE A 117 2.31 4.37 -4.14
CA PHE A 117 3.04 3.36 -4.89
C PHE A 117 4.52 3.77 -4.95
N ARG A 118 5.40 2.88 -4.47
CA ARG A 118 6.84 3.10 -4.33
C ARG A 118 7.61 1.90 -4.83
N PHE A 119 8.82 2.12 -5.33
CA PHE A 119 9.80 1.06 -5.53
C PHE A 119 10.97 1.30 -4.57
N GLN A 120 11.07 0.47 -3.53
CA GLN A 120 12.06 0.59 -2.47
C GLN A 120 12.55 -0.80 -2.08
N ASP A 121 13.84 -0.94 -1.76
CA ASP A 121 14.44 -2.22 -1.34
C ASP A 121 14.24 -3.36 -2.36
N ARG A 122 14.23 -3.00 -3.66
CA ARG A 122 13.95 -3.90 -4.80
C ARG A 122 12.55 -4.51 -4.80
N LYS A 123 11.59 -3.87 -4.12
CA LYS A 123 10.19 -4.30 -4.07
C LYS A 123 9.26 -3.15 -4.38
N TYR A 124 8.14 -3.47 -5.00
CA TYR A 124 7.02 -2.54 -5.07
C TYR A 124 6.30 -2.51 -3.73
N LYS A 125 5.99 -1.31 -3.24
CA LYS A 125 5.34 -1.07 -1.97
C LYS A 125 4.13 -0.14 -2.12
N LEU A 126 3.13 -0.35 -1.27
CA LEU A 126 2.07 0.61 -0.97
C LEU A 126 2.26 1.08 0.46
N ILE A 127 2.51 2.38 0.63
CA ILE A 127 2.85 2.96 1.93
C ILE A 127 2.04 4.23 2.15
N GLY A 128 1.48 4.38 3.34
CA GLY A 128 0.84 5.64 3.74
C GLY A 128 -0.09 5.47 4.92
N PRO A 129 -0.71 6.57 5.36
CA PRO A 129 -1.59 6.56 6.50
C PRO A 129 -2.92 5.89 6.16
N TRP A 130 -3.65 5.50 7.20
CA TRP A 130 -5.04 5.15 7.11
C TRP A 130 -5.83 5.81 8.24
N SER A 131 -7.09 6.09 7.95
CA SER A 131 -8.11 6.48 8.93
C SER A 131 -9.32 5.60 8.73
N GLY A 132 -10.20 5.47 9.72
CA GLY A 132 -11.36 4.62 9.57
C GLY A 132 -12.46 4.92 10.55
N VAL A 133 -13.61 4.32 10.31
CA VAL A 133 -14.81 4.53 11.10
C VAL A 133 -15.49 3.20 11.40
N VAL A 134 -16.19 3.17 12.54
CA VAL A 134 -17.27 2.24 12.83
C VAL A 134 -18.55 3.08 13.01
N PRO A 135 -19.76 2.50 12.96
CA PRO A 135 -21.00 3.29 12.91
C PRO A 135 -21.18 4.31 14.05
N TRP A 136 -20.54 4.09 15.20
CA TRP A 136 -20.69 4.91 16.40
C TRP A 136 -19.49 5.80 16.74
N ARG A 137 -18.34 5.68 16.05
CA ARG A 137 -17.15 6.51 16.30
C ARG A 137 -16.06 6.35 15.24
N ASP A 138 -15.12 7.29 15.24
CA ASP A 138 -13.87 7.16 14.51
C ASP A 138 -12.94 6.13 15.18
N CYS A 139 -12.20 5.43 14.33
CA CYS A 139 -11.10 4.58 14.74
C CYS A 139 -9.82 5.38 14.90
N SER A 140 -8.98 4.98 15.86
CA SER A 140 -7.62 5.52 15.95
C SER A 140 -6.89 5.23 14.61
N PRO A 141 -6.23 6.22 14.00
CA PRO A 141 -5.55 6.05 12.72
C PRO A 141 -4.23 5.27 12.87
N GLY A 142 -3.51 5.10 11.77
CA GLY A 142 -2.14 4.62 11.78
C GLY A 142 -1.55 4.49 10.38
N GLU A 143 -0.60 3.59 10.20
CA GLU A 143 0.15 3.43 8.94
C GLU A 143 -0.05 2.06 8.31
N ILE A 144 -0.06 2.03 6.98
CA ILE A 144 -0.05 0.82 6.15
C ILE A 144 1.28 0.73 5.43
N GLU A 145 1.88 -0.46 5.46
CA GLU A 145 3.03 -0.82 4.62
C GLU A 145 2.77 -2.20 4.04
N LEU A 146 2.54 -2.27 2.73
CA LEU A 146 2.32 -3.49 1.97
C LEU A 146 3.41 -3.65 0.92
N GLU A 147 3.82 -4.90 0.69
CA GLU A 147 4.71 -5.28 -0.39
C GLU A 147 3.93 -6.10 -1.42
N LYS A 148 4.31 -5.95 -2.70
CA LYS A 148 3.77 -6.81 -3.74
C LYS A 148 4.12 -8.25 -3.44
N ALA A 149 3.12 -9.13 -3.38
CA ALA A 149 3.39 -10.55 -3.21
C ALA A 149 4.12 -11.06 -4.46
N SER A 150 5.23 -11.77 -4.27
CA SER A 150 5.86 -12.50 -5.36
C SER A 150 4.88 -13.56 -5.84
N ILE A 151 4.71 -13.71 -7.16
CA ILE A 151 4.10 -14.92 -7.72
C ILE A 151 4.97 -16.08 -7.23
N ARG A 152 4.46 -16.90 -6.32
CA ARG A 152 5.08 -18.21 -6.08
C ARG A 152 4.86 -19.00 -7.36
N ALA A 153 5.95 -19.19 -8.11
CA ALA A 153 6.01 -20.15 -9.20
C ALA A 153 5.79 -21.57 -8.66
#